data_AF-A0A9D8RZY0-F1
#
_entry.id   AF-A0A9D8RZY0-F1
#
_cell.length_a   1.000
_cell.length_b   1.000
_cell.length_c   1.000
_cell.angle_alpha   90.00
_cell.angle_beta   90.00
_cell.angle_gamma   90.00
#
_symmetry.space_group_name_H-M   'P 1'
#
loop_
_entity.id
_entity.type
_entity.pdbx_description
1 polymer ?
#
loop_
_entity_poly.entity_id
_entity_poly.type
_entity_poly.pdbx_seq_one_letter_code
_entity_poly.pdbx_strand_id
1 'polypeptide(L)'
;MTQAEEEKFVKGAFQALIDRGVARENMFTPSTVTDAELNKFERIFDIELPSLFRTYLKTYCYDFSVICAPIPVDGMEHTEAGSEKGLWWIELLPLPKEEPLKNLYGLMESFRSICTDSELVNLGLDKVRKFLPIGEWDGPLCIDLSRKEVRESEPETWQMCSFDQTVFDWEAAGYIDENGVVNGEKKIPDFKTFLELYFYGKYDEEYESQLKSRGEELPDYSCYIQIR
;
A
#
# COMPACT_ATOMS: atom_id res chain seq x y z
N MET A 1 16.00 7.89 3.50
CA MET A 1 16.13 8.88 2.42
C MET A 1 16.15 10.26 3.06
N THR A 2 16.77 11.24 2.44
CA THR A 2 16.62 12.66 2.83
C THR A 2 15.29 13.21 2.31
N GLN A 3 14.78 14.29 2.90
CA GLN A 3 13.52 14.91 2.48
C GLN A 3 13.50 15.25 0.98
N ALA A 4 14.61 15.78 0.43
CA ALA A 4 14.70 16.12 -0.99
C ALA A 4 14.69 14.88 -1.90
N GLU A 5 15.29 13.76 -1.45
CA GLU A 5 15.23 12.49 -2.16
C GLU A 5 13.82 11.90 -2.16
N GLU A 6 13.11 11.98 -1.03
CA GLU A 6 11.72 11.52 -0.93
C GLU A 6 10.81 12.33 -1.86
N GLU A 7 10.92 13.66 -1.86
CA GLU A 7 10.13 14.52 -2.74
C GLU A 7 10.37 14.22 -4.22
N LYS A 8 11.63 14.01 -4.59
CA LYS A 8 12.00 13.63 -5.96
C LYS A 8 11.44 12.24 -6.32
N PHE A 9 11.56 11.28 -5.42
CA PHE A 9 11.11 9.92 -5.62
C PHE A 9 9.59 9.85 -5.76
N VAL A 10 8.84 10.47 -4.85
CA VAL A 10 7.37 10.48 -4.92
C VAL A 10 6.89 11.20 -6.18
N LYS A 11 7.43 12.37 -6.52
CA LYS A 11 7.08 13.04 -7.78
C LYS A 11 7.38 12.17 -9.00
N GLY A 12 8.51 11.46 -8.98
CA GLY A 12 8.87 10.52 -10.02
C GLY A 12 7.90 9.34 -10.14
N ALA A 13 7.39 8.82 -9.03
CA ALA A 13 6.37 7.76 -9.02
C ALA A 13 5.08 8.20 -9.73
N PHE A 14 4.57 9.39 -9.42
CA PHE A 14 3.40 9.94 -10.13
C PHE A 14 3.67 10.23 -11.61
N GLN A 15 4.86 10.74 -11.92
CA GLN A 15 5.27 10.95 -13.32
C GLN A 15 5.35 9.63 -14.08
N ALA A 16 5.87 8.57 -13.46
CA ALA A 16 5.97 7.26 -14.08
C ALA A 16 4.59 6.70 -14.45
N LEU A 17 3.56 6.90 -13.62
CA LEU A 17 2.18 6.53 -14.00
C LEU A 17 1.75 7.22 -15.30
N ILE A 18 2.12 8.49 -15.51
CA ILE A 18 1.79 9.24 -16.73
C ILE A 18 2.61 8.71 -17.91
N ASP A 19 3.92 8.56 -17.74
CA ASP A 19 4.84 8.14 -18.79
C ASP A 19 4.53 6.71 -19.29
N ARG A 20 4.06 5.84 -18.41
CA ARG A 20 3.60 4.46 -18.70
C ARG A 20 2.22 4.42 -19.39
N GLY A 21 1.51 5.55 -19.46
CA GLY A 21 0.13 5.60 -19.97
C GLY A 21 -0.92 5.03 -19.02
N VAL A 22 -0.56 4.77 -17.75
CA VAL A 22 -1.49 4.33 -16.71
C VAL A 22 -2.41 5.48 -16.28
N ALA A 23 -1.86 6.68 -16.15
CA ALA A 23 -2.60 7.87 -15.74
C ALA A 23 -2.43 9.02 -16.75
N ARG A 24 -3.29 10.03 -16.63
CA ARG A 24 -3.18 11.30 -17.35
C ARG A 24 -2.82 12.41 -16.37
N GLU A 25 -2.10 13.43 -16.83
CA GLU A 25 -1.70 14.58 -15.99
C GLU A 25 -2.88 15.20 -15.23
N ASN A 26 -4.04 15.31 -15.87
CA ASN A 26 -5.24 15.90 -15.29
C ASN A 26 -5.91 15.05 -14.19
N MET A 27 -5.41 13.84 -13.93
CA MET A 27 -5.85 12.98 -12.83
C MET A 27 -5.16 13.32 -11.50
N PHE A 28 -4.14 14.19 -11.54
CA PHE A 28 -3.40 14.62 -10.36
C PHE A 28 -3.57 16.12 -10.15
N THR A 29 -3.76 16.51 -8.90
CA THR A 29 -3.72 17.91 -8.48
C THR A 29 -2.77 18.07 -7.31
N PRO A 30 -2.02 19.17 -7.18
CA PRO A 30 -1.14 19.37 -6.03
C PRO A 30 -1.92 19.26 -4.72
N SER A 31 -1.40 18.49 -3.77
CA SER A 31 -2.03 18.30 -2.48
C SER A 31 -1.93 19.57 -1.62
N THR A 32 -2.99 19.86 -0.85
CA THR A 32 -2.99 20.96 0.13
C THR A 32 -2.63 20.50 1.54
N VAL A 33 -2.33 19.20 1.72
CA VAL A 33 -2.02 18.63 3.04
C VAL A 33 -0.79 19.29 3.65
N THR A 34 -0.92 19.69 4.91
CA THR A 34 0.12 20.34 5.69
C THR A 34 0.69 19.43 6.78
N ASP A 35 1.89 19.75 7.27
CA ASP A 35 2.46 19.04 8.42
C ASP A 35 1.60 19.19 9.68
N ALA A 36 0.89 20.32 9.83
CA ALA A 36 0.00 20.53 10.97
C ALA A 36 -1.18 19.53 10.96
N GLU A 37 -1.73 19.22 9.78
CA GLU A 37 -2.80 18.23 9.62
C GLU A 37 -2.29 16.80 9.85
N LEU A 38 -1.12 16.46 9.32
CA LEU A 38 -0.49 15.16 9.56
C LEU A 38 -0.16 14.96 11.05
N ASN A 39 0.40 15.98 11.71
CA ASN A 39 0.70 15.94 13.14
C ASN A 39 -0.59 15.85 13.98
N LYS A 40 -1.72 16.38 13.48
CA LYS A 40 -3.03 16.20 14.14
C LYS A 40 -3.51 14.76 13.99
N PHE A 41 -3.39 14.18 12.79
CA PHE A 41 -3.74 12.78 12.53
C PHE A 41 -2.92 11.83 13.40
N GLU A 42 -1.60 11.99 13.43
CA GLU A 42 -0.68 11.21 14.29
C GLU A 42 -1.05 11.27 15.77
N ARG A 43 -1.41 12.47 16.28
CA ARG A 43 -1.87 12.64 17.67
C ARG A 43 -3.22 11.99 17.96
N ILE A 44 -4.16 12.03 17.02
CA ILE A 44 -5.49 11.41 17.18
C ILE A 44 -5.35 9.90 17.27
N PHE A 45 -4.48 9.32 16.44
CA PHE A 45 -4.33 7.87 16.36
C PHE A 45 -3.16 7.30 17.18
N ASP A 46 -2.34 8.13 17.82
CA ASP A 46 -1.15 7.71 18.59
C ASP A 46 -0.17 6.87 17.74
N ILE A 47 0.22 7.43 16.58
CA ILE A 47 1.14 6.82 15.62
C ILE A 47 2.14 7.84 15.08
N GLU A 48 3.20 7.35 14.44
CA GLU A 48 4.18 8.16 13.71
C GLU A 48 4.19 7.72 12.25
N LEU A 49 3.83 8.63 11.34
CA LEU A 49 3.81 8.32 9.91
C LEU A 49 5.25 8.22 9.36
N PRO A 50 5.56 7.22 8.52
CA PRO A 50 6.84 7.18 7.83
C PRO A 50 7.05 8.45 6.99
N SER A 51 8.27 9.01 7.00
CA SER A 51 8.59 10.25 6.28
C SER A 51 8.21 10.20 4.80
N LEU A 52 8.51 9.08 4.13
CA LEU A 52 8.14 8.87 2.73
C LEU A 52 6.61 8.88 2.52
N PHE A 53 5.84 8.32 3.45
CA PHE A 53 4.37 8.34 3.39
C PHE A 53 3.82 9.75 3.64
N ARG A 54 4.41 10.52 4.56
CA ARG A 54 4.08 11.94 4.73
C ARG A 54 4.32 12.72 3.44
N THR A 55 5.47 12.49 2.80
CA THR A 55 5.83 13.11 1.52
C THR A 55 4.83 12.71 0.43
N TYR A 56 4.41 11.45 0.38
CA TYR A 56 3.34 10.96 -0.51
C TYR A 56 2.02 11.74 -0.35
N LEU A 57 1.49 11.81 0.87
CA LEU A 57 0.23 12.51 1.17
C LEU A 57 0.27 14.01 0.81
N LYS A 58 1.45 14.63 0.87
CA LYS A 58 1.68 16.05 0.58
C LYS A 58 1.96 16.35 -0.89
N THR A 59 2.14 15.33 -1.75
CA THR A 59 2.58 15.57 -3.13
C THR A 59 1.38 15.82 -4.05
N TYR A 60 0.49 14.85 -4.22
CA TYR A 60 -0.66 14.96 -5.12
C TYR A 60 -1.94 14.37 -4.51
N CYS A 61 -3.07 14.99 -4.85
CA CYS A 61 -4.42 14.47 -4.73
C CYS A 61 -4.82 13.75 -6.02
N TYR A 62 -5.61 12.68 -5.89
CA TYR A 62 -6.16 11.85 -6.96
C TYR A 62 -7.43 11.14 -6.48
N ASP A 63 -8.32 10.81 -7.43
CA ASP A 63 -9.63 10.20 -7.13
C ASP A 63 -9.74 8.71 -7.54
N PHE A 64 -8.71 8.12 -8.16
CA PHE A 64 -8.75 6.68 -8.40
C PHE A 64 -8.65 5.91 -7.07
N SER A 65 -9.34 4.77 -7.01
CA SER A 65 -9.46 3.94 -5.81
C SER A 65 -8.93 2.52 -6.03
N VAL A 66 -8.59 2.16 -7.25
CA VAL A 66 -8.01 0.86 -7.59
C VAL A 66 -6.78 1.10 -8.46
N ILE A 67 -5.72 0.34 -8.21
CA ILE A 67 -4.51 0.31 -9.03
C ILE A 67 -4.06 -1.13 -9.29
N CYS A 68 -3.48 -1.36 -10.46
CA CYS A 68 -2.97 -2.66 -10.89
C CYS A 68 -1.47 -2.59 -11.18
N ALA A 69 -0.77 -3.69 -10.90
CA ALA A 69 0.59 -3.88 -11.36
C ALA A 69 0.91 -5.36 -11.57
N PRO A 70 1.88 -5.68 -12.45
CA PRO A 70 2.49 -7.00 -12.48
C PRO A 70 3.34 -7.21 -11.22
N ILE A 71 3.13 -8.33 -10.56
CA ILE A 71 3.94 -8.78 -9.42
C ILE A 71 4.22 -10.29 -9.54
N PRO A 72 5.24 -10.82 -8.83
CA PRO A 72 5.49 -12.27 -8.81
C PRO A 72 4.26 -13.05 -8.31
N VAL A 73 3.85 -14.07 -9.06
CA VAL A 73 2.66 -14.89 -8.74
C VAL A 73 2.88 -15.69 -7.46
N ASP A 74 4.09 -16.19 -7.24
CA ASP A 74 4.43 -17.01 -6.09
C ASP A 74 4.67 -16.19 -4.81
N GLY A 75 4.61 -14.86 -4.87
CA GLY A 75 4.89 -13.97 -3.74
C GLY A 75 6.12 -13.08 -3.94
N MET A 76 6.15 -11.95 -3.23
CA MET A 76 7.19 -10.93 -3.36
C MET A 76 8.58 -11.40 -2.91
N GLU A 77 8.70 -12.55 -2.27
CA GLU A 77 9.94 -13.20 -1.88
C GLU A 77 10.60 -13.91 -3.08
N HIS A 78 9.84 -14.13 -4.15
CA HIS A 78 10.27 -14.79 -5.38
C HIS A 78 10.57 -13.78 -6.50
N THR A 79 11.51 -12.87 -6.26
CA THR A 79 11.92 -11.81 -7.22
C THR A 79 12.98 -12.26 -8.23
N GLU A 80 13.23 -13.55 -8.37
CA GLU A 80 14.26 -14.08 -9.26
C GLU A 80 13.96 -13.76 -10.73
N ALA A 81 15.00 -13.53 -11.53
CA ALA A 81 14.83 -13.25 -12.96
C ALA A 81 14.14 -14.43 -13.65
N GLY A 82 13.03 -14.14 -14.33
CA GLY A 82 12.20 -15.16 -14.98
C GLY A 82 11.11 -15.77 -14.10
N SER A 83 10.94 -15.32 -12.84
CA SER A 83 9.75 -15.68 -12.06
C SER A 83 8.49 -15.16 -12.75
N GLU A 84 7.43 -15.97 -12.71
CA GLU A 84 6.18 -15.65 -13.37
C GLU A 84 5.55 -14.40 -12.75
N LYS A 85 5.16 -13.45 -13.60
CA LYS A 85 4.46 -12.23 -13.20
C LYS A 85 2.99 -12.33 -13.54
N GLY A 86 2.14 -11.90 -12.60
CA GLY A 86 0.69 -11.82 -12.75
C GLY A 86 0.19 -10.44 -12.36
N LEU A 87 -0.95 -10.05 -12.92
CA LEU A 87 -1.60 -8.79 -12.57
C LEU A 87 -2.31 -8.91 -11.24
N TRP A 88 -1.98 -8.00 -10.34
CA TRP A 88 -2.66 -7.85 -9.07
C TRP A 88 -3.32 -6.50 -8.96
N TRP A 89 -4.58 -6.52 -8.51
CA TRP A 89 -5.41 -5.35 -8.30
C TRP A 89 -5.53 -5.11 -6.80
N ILE A 90 -5.36 -3.86 -6.39
CA ILE A 90 -5.55 -3.46 -5.01
C ILE A 90 -6.47 -2.25 -4.95
N GLU A 91 -7.22 -2.14 -3.87
CA GLU A 91 -7.85 -0.89 -3.53
C GLU A 91 -6.80 -0.01 -2.86
N LEU A 92 -6.61 1.21 -3.35
CA LEU A 92 -5.70 2.18 -2.75
C LEU A 92 -6.51 3.36 -2.26
N LEU A 93 -6.17 3.87 -1.07
CA LEU A 93 -6.87 5.02 -0.51
C LEU A 93 -6.89 6.19 -1.52
N PRO A 94 -8.06 6.70 -1.92
CA PRO A 94 -8.14 7.90 -2.74
C PRO A 94 -7.76 9.13 -1.90
N LEU A 95 -7.07 10.09 -2.51
CA LEU A 95 -6.70 11.36 -1.89
C LEU A 95 -7.45 12.49 -2.61
N PRO A 96 -8.75 12.68 -2.35
CA PRO A 96 -9.55 13.65 -3.08
C PRO A 96 -9.03 15.07 -2.85
N LYS A 97 -9.31 15.97 -3.80
CA LYS A 97 -8.90 17.37 -3.68
C LYS A 97 -9.53 18.08 -2.46
N GLU A 98 -10.78 17.78 -2.18
CA GLU A 98 -11.50 18.29 -1.02
C GLU A 98 -11.34 17.33 0.16
N GLU A 99 -10.81 17.86 1.27
CA GLU A 99 -10.45 17.11 2.47
C GLU A 99 -9.58 15.87 2.17
N PRO A 100 -8.33 16.04 1.67
CA PRO A 100 -7.53 14.93 1.15
C PRO A 100 -7.30 13.78 2.13
N LEU A 101 -7.30 14.07 3.43
CA LEU A 101 -7.08 13.06 4.47
C LEU A 101 -8.37 12.34 4.90
N LYS A 102 -9.57 12.73 4.43
CA LYS A 102 -10.83 12.19 4.94
C LYS A 102 -10.92 10.67 4.85
N ASN A 103 -10.43 10.10 3.75
CA ASN A 103 -10.43 8.66 3.52
C ASN A 103 -9.41 7.95 4.43
N LEU A 104 -8.27 8.59 4.71
CA LEU A 104 -7.28 8.06 5.65
C LEU A 104 -7.83 8.01 7.08
N TYR A 105 -8.56 9.05 7.51
CA TYR A 105 -9.29 9.03 8.78
C TYR A 105 -10.33 7.89 8.80
N GLY A 106 -11.15 7.79 7.75
CA GLY A 106 -12.17 6.74 7.65
C GLY A 106 -11.59 5.32 7.67
N LEU A 107 -10.47 5.08 7.00
CA LEU A 107 -9.77 3.79 7.03
C LEU A 107 -9.23 3.47 8.42
N MET A 108 -8.59 4.42 9.10
CA MET A 108 -8.10 4.24 10.46
C MET A 108 -9.21 3.90 11.45
N GLU A 109 -10.31 4.66 11.39
CA GLU A 109 -11.48 4.47 12.27
C GLU A 109 -12.13 3.11 12.03
N SER A 110 -12.36 2.76 10.75
CA SER A 110 -12.97 1.49 10.35
C SER A 110 -12.12 0.29 10.77
N PHE A 111 -10.82 0.32 10.46
CA PHE A 111 -9.90 -0.75 10.82
C PHE A 111 -9.88 -0.99 12.34
N ARG A 112 -9.71 0.08 13.13
CA ARG A 112 -9.70 -0.04 14.60
C ARG A 112 -11.04 -0.51 15.16
N SER A 113 -12.16 -0.04 14.60
CA SER A 113 -13.49 -0.50 15.00
C SER A 113 -13.64 -2.00 14.77
N ILE A 114 -13.30 -2.50 13.57
CA ILE A 114 -13.40 -3.92 13.23
C ILE A 114 -12.51 -4.78 14.13
N CYS A 115 -11.25 -4.36 14.33
CA CYS A 115 -10.31 -5.12 15.14
C CYS A 115 -10.69 -5.19 16.63
N THR A 116 -11.39 -4.19 17.15
CA THR A 116 -11.73 -4.09 18.58
C THR A 116 -13.16 -4.49 18.91
N ASP A 117 -13.97 -4.78 17.89
CA ASP A 117 -15.34 -5.24 18.06
C ASP A 117 -15.38 -6.65 18.65
N SER A 118 -16.17 -6.83 19.71
CA SER A 118 -16.28 -8.09 20.44
C SER A 118 -16.98 -9.22 19.66
N GLU A 119 -17.76 -8.88 18.63
CA GLU A 119 -18.44 -9.83 17.75
C GLU A 119 -17.62 -10.16 16.50
N LEU A 120 -16.50 -9.45 16.28
CA LEU A 120 -15.59 -9.66 15.15
C LEU A 120 -14.24 -10.21 15.64
N VAL A 121 -13.18 -9.40 15.61
CA VAL A 121 -11.81 -9.85 15.91
C VAL A 121 -11.50 -9.82 17.42
N ASN A 122 -12.15 -8.91 18.17
CA ASN A 122 -12.07 -8.81 19.63
C ASN A 122 -10.63 -8.67 20.20
N LEU A 123 -9.84 -7.76 19.62
CA LEU A 123 -8.50 -7.42 20.13
C LEU A 123 -8.50 -6.13 20.94
N GLY A 124 -7.54 -6.03 21.86
CA GLY A 124 -7.20 -4.75 22.50
C GLY A 124 -6.61 -3.77 21.48
N LEU A 125 -7.01 -2.49 21.55
CA LEU A 125 -6.51 -1.44 20.65
C LEU A 125 -4.97 -1.34 20.66
N ASP A 126 -4.34 -1.59 21.81
CA ASP A 126 -2.88 -1.57 21.98
C ASP A 126 -2.16 -2.60 21.10
N LYS A 127 -2.81 -3.72 20.76
CA LYS A 127 -2.26 -4.76 19.88
C LYS A 127 -2.24 -4.36 18.41
N VAL A 128 -3.17 -3.50 18.00
CA VAL A 128 -3.38 -3.13 16.59
C VAL A 128 -3.05 -1.66 16.28
N ARG A 129 -2.79 -0.82 17.29
CA ARG A 129 -2.54 0.63 17.11
C ARG A 129 -1.41 0.95 16.13
N LYS A 130 -0.45 0.05 16.00
CA LYS A 130 0.76 0.18 15.17
C LYS A 130 0.49 0.06 13.67
N PHE A 131 -0.69 -0.41 13.26
CA PHE A 131 -1.02 -0.58 11.86
C PHE A 131 -1.65 0.69 11.28
N LEU A 132 -1.14 1.08 10.11
CA LEU A 132 -1.67 2.16 9.30
C LEU A 132 -2.29 1.58 8.02
N PRO A 133 -3.62 1.40 7.95
CA PRO A 133 -4.31 1.02 6.72
C PRO A 133 -4.09 2.06 5.61
N ILE A 134 -3.80 1.56 4.42
CA ILE A 134 -3.61 2.37 3.21
C ILE A 134 -4.49 1.94 2.03
N GLY A 135 -5.26 0.87 2.20
CA GLY A 135 -6.06 0.29 1.12
C GLY A 135 -6.47 -1.14 1.44
N GLU A 136 -6.76 -1.93 0.40
CA GLU A 136 -7.14 -3.32 0.52
C GLU A 136 -6.42 -4.22 -0.50
N TRP A 137 -6.01 -5.39 -0.02
CA TRP A 137 -5.44 -6.49 -0.78
C TRP A 137 -5.92 -7.79 -0.13
N ASP A 138 -7.01 -8.35 -0.66
CA ASP A 138 -7.78 -9.46 -0.06
C ASP A 138 -8.26 -9.19 1.38
N GLY A 139 -8.33 -7.90 1.74
CA GLY A 139 -8.65 -7.35 3.05
C GLY A 139 -7.70 -6.19 3.42
N PRO A 140 -7.77 -5.62 4.64
CA PRO A 140 -7.06 -4.38 4.95
C PRO A 140 -5.54 -4.48 4.72
N LEU A 141 -5.02 -3.69 3.79
CA LEU A 141 -3.59 -3.54 3.54
C LEU A 141 -3.02 -2.44 4.44
N CYS A 142 -2.09 -2.81 5.30
CA CYS A 142 -1.54 -1.95 6.34
C CYS A 142 -0.02 -1.83 6.27
N ILE A 143 0.51 -0.70 6.73
CA ILE A 143 1.92 -0.52 7.10
C ILE A 143 2.05 -0.81 8.60
N ASP A 144 2.87 -1.80 9.00
CA ASP A 144 3.27 -2.03 10.38
C ASP A 144 4.37 -1.05 10.80
N LEU A 145 3.99 -0.01 11.54
CA LEU A 145 4.87 1.07 11.97
C LEU A 145 5.88 0.64 13.05
N SER A 146 5.75 -0.56 13.61
CA SER A 146 6.73 -1.08 14.58
C SER A 146 8.01 -1.61 13.92
N ARG A 147 7.96 -1.92 12.62
CA ARG A 147 9.09 -2.48 11.86
C ARG A 147 9.94 -1.34 11.32
N LYS A 148 11.23 -1.27 11.70
CA LYS A 148 12.15 -0.19 11.28
C LYS A 148 13.31 -0.66 10.40
N GLU A 149 13.68 -1.93 10.49
CA GLU A 149 14.81 -2.51 9.75
C GLU A 149 14.29 -3.51 8.70
N VAL A 150 13.76 -2.98 7.59
CA VAL A 150 13.26 -3.79 6.48
C VAL A 150 14.40 -4.30 5.62
N ARG A 151 14.34 -5.58 5.26
CA ARG A 151 15.23 -6.23 4.28
C ARG A 151 14.38 -6.96 3.25
N GLU A 152 14.55 -6.62 1.99
CA GLU A 152 13.78 -7.20 0.87
C GLU A 152 13.87 -8.74 0.85
N SER A 153 15.05 -9.30 1.17
CA SER A 153 15.29 -10.75 1.22
C SER A 153 14.79 -11.46 2.48
N GLU A 154 14.25 -10.76 3.47
CA GLU A 154 13.81 -11.34 4.75
C GLU A 154 12.34 -10.98 5.02
N PRO A 155 11.36 -11.79 4.57
CA PRO A 155 9.92 -11.50 4.69
C PRO A 155 9.44 -11.13 6.09
N GLU A 156 10.02 -11.74 7.14
CA GLU A 156 9.70 -11.43 8.54
C GLU A 156 9.96 -9.97 8.95
N THR A 157 10.82 -9.28 8.21
CA THR A 157 11.16 -7.86 8.44
C THR A 157 10.22 -6.90 7.72
N TRP A 158 9.38 -7.40 6.80
CA TRP A 158 8.54 -6.57 5.96
C TRP A 158 7.49 -5.79 6.74
N GLN A 159 7.31 -4.54 6.34
CA GLN A 159 6.39 -3.57 6.92
C GLN A 159 4.96 -3.76 6.41
N MET A 160 4.77 -4.07 5.12
CA MET A 160 3.41 -4.11 4.57
C MET A 160 2.80 -5.49 4.74
N CYS A 161 1.62 -5.50 5.33
CA CYS A 161 0.88 -6.71 5.63
C CYS A 161 -0.61 -6.55 5.33
N SER A 162 -1.30 -7.66 5.12
CA SER A 162 -2.75 -7.69 4.99
C SER A 162 -3.39 -8.61 6.04
N PHE A 163 -4.69 -8.44 6.21
CA PHE A 163 -5.54 -9.29 7.02
C PHE A 163 -6.72 -9.73 6.16
N ASP A 164 -6.96 -11.03 6.01
CA ASP A 164 -8.04 -11.54 5.15
C ASP A 164 -9.40 -10.98 5.59
N GLN A 165 -10.15 -10.43 4.63
CA GLN A 165 -11.45 -9.78 4.85
C GLN A 165 -12.54 -10.71 5.45
N THR A 166 -12.40 -12.02 5.28
CA THR A 166 -13.37 -13.03 5.72
C THR A 166 -12.97 -13.71 7.03
N VAL A 167 -11.76 -13.45 7.52
CA VAL A 167 -11.20 -14.15 8.69
C VAL A 167 -11.19 -13.23 9.90
N PHE A 168 -12.10 -13.50 10.83
CA PHE A 168 -12.18 -12.79 12.11
C PHE A 168 -11.42 -13.49 13.25
N ASP A 169 -11.19 -14.81 13.13
CA ASP A 169 -10.34 -15.55 14.08
C ASP A 169 -8.86 -15.44 13.67
N TRP A 170 -8.23 -14.34 14.10
CA TRP A 170 -6.85 -14.02 13.76
C TRP A 170 -5.82 -14.93 14.42
N GLU A 171 -6.18 -15.59 15.53
CA GLU A 171 -5.32 -16.62 16.14
C GLU A 171 -5.29 -17.87 15.26
N ALA A 172 -6.46 -18.37 14.84
CA ALA A 172 -6.53 -19.52 13.93
C ALA A 172 -5.93 -19.23 12.55
N ALA A 173 -5.99 -17.98 12.10
CA ALA A 173 -5.38 -17.52 10.85
C ALA A 173 -3.85 -17.44 10.89
N GLY A 174 -3.24 -17.50 12.08
CA GLY A 174 -1.80 -17.29 12.27
C GLY A 174 -1.35 -15.82 12.17
N TYR A 175 -2.28 -14.87 12.24
CA TYR A 175 -1.94 -13.44 12.26
C TYR A 175 -1.44 -12.97 13.62
N ILE A 176 -1.61 -13.79 14.65
CA ILE A 176 -1.13 -13.57 16.01
C ILE A 176 -0.11 -14.66 16.34
N ASP A 177 1.10 -14.25 16.71
CA ASP A 177 2.16 -15.19 17.08
C ASP A 177 2.00 -15.76 18.49
N GLU A 178 2.89 -16.68 18.86
CA GLU A 178 2.90 -17.34 20.18
C GLU A 178 3.04 -16.37 21.37
N ASN A 179 3.53 -15.15 21.13
CA ASN A 179 3.67 -14.10 22.14
C ASN A 179 2.48 -13.13 22.16
N GLY A 180 1.46 -13.39 21.35
CA GLY A 180 0.28 -12.54 21.23
C GLY A 180 0.49 -11.28 20.38
N VAL A 181 1.58 -11.22 19.60
CA VAL A 181 1.88 -10.09 18.72
C VAL A 181 1.18 -10.29 17.38
N VAL A 182 0.43 -9.26 16.97
CA VAL A 182 -0.25 -9.22 15.68
C VAL A 182 0.76 -8.86 14.58
N ASN A 183 0.81 -9.62 13.49
CA ASN A 183 1.75 -9.43 12.38
C ASN A 183 1.10 -9.34 10.99
N GLY A 184 -0.08 -9.95 10.81
CA GLY A 184 -0.74 -10.08 9.49
C GLY A 184 0.06 -10.93 8.50
N GLU A 185 -0.48 -11.12 7.31
CA GLU A 185 0.23 -11.78 6.20
C GLU A 185 1.18 -10.78 5.54
N LYS A 186 2.46 -11.13 5.37
CA LYS A 186 3.46 -10.25 4.75
C LYS A 186 3.23 -10.17 3.24
N LYS A 187 3.15 -8.94 2.70
CA LYS A 187 2.88 -8.71 1.27
C LYS A 187 4.02 -7.99 0.55
N ILE A 188 4.51 -6.89 1.10
CA ILE A 188 5.54 -6.04 0.46
C ILE A 188 6.57 -5.60 1.52
N PRO A 189 7.87 -5.55 1.18
CA PRO A 189 8.92 -5.05 2.08
C PRO A 189 8.59 -3.74 2.78
N ASP A 190 8.31 -2.68 2.02
CA ASP A 190 8.01 -1.37 2.55
C ASP A 190 7.20 -0.50 1.55
N PHE A 191 6.80 0.68 2.00
CA PHE A 191 6.04 1.62 1.17
C PHE A 191 6.83 2.14 -0.03
N LYS A 192 8.18 2.13 0.01
CA LYS A 192 8.99 2.50 -1.14
C LYS A 192 8.85 1.43 -2.23
N THR A 193 8.99 0.15 -1.88
CA THR A 193 8.79 -0.97 -2.79
C THR A 193 7.38 -0.97 -3.36
N PHE A 194 6.36 -0.63 -2.56
CA PHE A 194 5.00 -0.45 -3.06
C PHE A 194 4.92 0.56 -4.21
N LEU A 195 5.52 1.74 -4.06
CA LEU A 195 5.57 2.74 -5.13
C LEU A 195 6.40 2.24 -6.34
N GLU A 196 7.47 1.49 -6.10
CA GLU A 196 8.26 0.88 -7.20
C GLU A 196 7.42 -0.09 -8.04
N LEU A 197 6.60 -0.91 -7.38
CA LEU A 197 5.71 -1.87 -8.04
C LEU A 197 4.58 -1.16 -8.79
N TYR A 198 3.74 -0.42 -8.05
CA TYR A 198 2.48 0.07 -8.57
C TYR A 198 2.62 1.37 -9.38
N PHE A 199 3.53 2.25 -8.99
CA PHE A 199 3.67 3.57 -9.62
C PHE A 199 4.76 3.57 -10.69
N TYR A 200 5.93 3.01 -10.39
CA TYR A 200 7.03 2.92 -11.35
C TYR A 200 6.94 1.76 -12.32
N GLY A 201 6.13 0.73 -12.04
CA GLY A 201 5.99 -0.43 -12.93
C GLY A 201 7.24 -1.31 -12.95
N LYS A 202 7.83 -1.58 -11.77
CA LYS A 202 9.08 -2.36 -11.62
C LYS A 202 9.14 -3.63 -12.49
N TYR A 203 7.99 -4.28 -12.73
CA TYR A 203 7.91 -5.54 -13.49
C TYR A 203 7.19 -5.44 -14.84
N ASP A 204 6.89 -4.24 -15.34
CA ASP A 204 6.19 -4.06 -16.62
C ASP A 204 6.95 -4.70 -17.80
N GLU A 205 8.27 -4.43 -17.92
CA GLU A 205 9.09 -4.98 -19.00
C GLU A 205 9.20 -6.52 -18.94
N GLU A 206 9.34 -7.07 -17.73
CA GLU A 206 9.39 -8.52 -17.51
C GLU A 206 8.05 -9.17 -17.87
N TYR A 207 6.94 -8.57 -17.45
CA TYR A 207 5.60 -9.06 -17.73
C TYR A 207 5.27 -8.99 -19.23
N GLU A 208 5.59 -7.89 -19.91
CA GLU A 208 5.44 -7.80 -21.37
C GLU A 208 6.28 -8.85 -22.10
N SER A 209 7.52 -9.07 -21.65
CA SER A 209 8.40 -10.09 -22.24
C SER A 209 7.82 -11.49 -22.05
N GLN A 210 7.25 -11.77 -20.88
CA GLN A 210 6.53 -13.00 -20.60
C GLN A 210 5.34 -13.18 -21.56
N LEU A 211 4.46 -12.17 -21.70
CA LEU A 211 3.30 -12.23 -22.58
C LEU A 211 3.70 -12.44 -24.05
N LYS A 212 4.71 -11.71 -24.52
CA LYS A 212 5.27 -11.88 -25.88
C LYS A 212 5.77 -13.30 -26.11
N SER A 213 6.46 -13.90 -25.13
CA SER A 213 6.97 -15.28 -25.23
C SER A 213 5.85 -16.33 -25.29
N ARG A 214 4.68 -16.03 -24.73
CA ARG A 214 3.49 -16.89 -24.70
C ARG A 214 2.53 -16.64 -25.86
N GLY A 215 2.78 -15.61 -26.67
CA GLY A 215 1.88 -15.19 -27.75
C GLY A 215 0.59 -14.53 -27.24
N GLU A 216 0.64 -13.94 -26.05
CA GLU A 216 -0.46 -13.24 -25.41
C GLU A 216 -0.47 -11.74 -25.77
N GLU A 217 -1.61 -11.09 -25.60
CA GLU A 217 -1.77 -9.65 -25.85
C GLU A 217 -1.04 -8.81 -24.79
N LEU A 218 -0.50 -7.67 -25.20
CA LEU A 218 0.14 -6.73 -24.27
C LEU A 218 -0.90 -6.00 -23.41
N PRO A 219 -0.55 -5.63 -22.18
CA PRO A 219 -1.49 -4.94 -21.31
C PRO A 219 -1.88 -3.57 -21.86
N ASP A 220 -3.17 -3.24 -21.74
CA ASP A 220 -3.64 -1.87 -21.85
C ASP A 220 -3.47 -1.16 -20.51
N TYR A 221 -2.35 -0.44 -20.36
CA TYR A 221 -2.03 0.29 -19.13
C TYR A 221 -3.11 1.32 -18.75
N SER A 222 -3.91 1.82 -19.69
CA SER A 222 -4.99 2.78 -19.36
C SER A 222 -6.10 2.16 -18.51
N CYS A 223 -6.16 0.84 -18.43
CA CYS A 223 -7.07 0.10 -17.54
C CYS A 223 -6.50 -0.11 -16.13
N TYR A 224 -5.21 0.17 -15.88
CA TYR A 224 -4.55 -0.18 -14.61
C TYR A 224 -4.97 0.68 -13.42
N ILE A 225 -5.78 1.71 -13.62
CA ILE A 225 -6.40 2.47 -12.54
C ILE A 225 -7.90 2.60 -12.77
N GLN A 226 -8.67 2.56 -11.68
CA GLN A 226 -10.13 2.73 -11.74
C GLN A 226 -10.59 3.79 -10.74
N ILE A 227 -11.53 4.61 -11.17
CA ILE A 227 -12.25 5.57 -10.32
C ILE A 227 -13.56 4.88 -9.91
N ARG A 228 -13.78 4.70 -8.61
CA ARG A 228 -15.07 4.22 -8.09
C ARG A 228 -15.98 5.38 -7.73
#